data_AF-A0A371PBF8-F1
#
_entry.id   AF-A0A371PBF8-F1
#
_cell.length_a   1.000
_cell.length_b   1.000
_cell.length_c   1.000
_cell.angle_alpha   90.00
_cell.angle_beta   90.00
_cell.angle_gamma   90.00
#
_symmetry.space_group_name_H-M   'P 1'
#
loop_
_entity.id
_entity.type
_entity.pdbx_description
1 polymer ?
#
loop_
_entity_poly.entity_id
_entity_poly.type
_entity_poly.pdbx_seq_one_letter_code
_entity_poly.pdbx_strand_id
1 'polypeptide(L)' 'MKIGDKVSWDTPQGRTQGKIVEKKTKDFQLAKQKFTASDDEPKFVVESDKTGAKAAHAASALNVLKG' A
#
# COMPACT_ATOMS: atom_id res chain seq x y z
N MET A 1 -4.91 4.69 -8.97
CA MET A 1 -3.99 3.70 -8.39
C MET A 1 -4.21 2.37 -9.07
N LYS A 2 -3.15 1.78 -9.59
CA LYS A 2 -3.12 0.45 -10.19
C LYS A 2 -1.87 -0.29 -9.73
N ILE A 3 -1.89 -1.61 -9.85
CA ILE A 3 -0.71 -2.44 -9.65
C ILE A 3 0.42 -1.92 -10.56
N GLY A 4 1.62 -1.79 -10.02
CA GLY A 4 2.78 -1.23 -10.68
C GLY A 4 2.96 0.30 -10.51
N ASP A 5 1.95 1.04 -10.06
CA ASP A 5 2.11 2.48 -9.80
C ASP A 5 3.18 2.70 -8.72
N LYS A 6 4.10 3.64 -8.99
CA LYS A 6 5.00 4.18 -7.96
C LYS A 6 4.20 5.09 -7.02
N VAL A 7 4.40 4.88 -5.73
CA VAL A 7 3.67 5.58 -4.68
C VAL A 7 4.61 5.96 -3.55
N SER A 8 4.18 6.95 -2.77
CA SER A 8 4.81 7.32 -1.50
C SER A 8 3.80 7.40 -0.38
N TRP A 9 4.26 7.15 0.84
CA TRP A 9 3.48 7.28 2.07
C TRP A 9 4.37 7.79 3.19
N ASP A 10 3.73 8.35 4.22
CA ASP A 10 4.45 8.86 5.38
C ASP A 10 4.61 7.78 6.45
N THR A 11 5.76 7.82 7.12
CA THR A 11 6.08 7.01 8.30
C THR A 11 6.58 7.93 9.41
N PRO A 12 6.63 7.49 10.68
CA PRO A 12 7.23 8.29 11.75
C PRO A 12 8.68 8.70 11.49
N GLN A 13 9.41 7.93 10.66
CA GLN A 13 10.79 8.22 10.26
C GLN A 13 10.90 9.05 8.98
N GLY A 14 9.78 9.57 8.46
CA GLY A 14 9.69 10.37 7.24
C GLY A 14 9.05 9.64 6.06
N ARG A 15 9.04 10.30 4.91
CA ARG A 15 8.42 9.79 3.68
C ARG A 15 9.16 8.56 3.16
N THR A 16 8.39 7.52 2.85
CA THR A 16 8.84 6.30 2.18
C THR A 16 8.22 6.20 0.80
N GLN A 17 8.86 5.45 -0.10
CA GLN A 17 8.42 5.22 -1.46
C GLN A 17 8.48 3.74 -1.82
N GLY A 18 7.70 3.35 -2.81
CA GLY A 18 7.56 1.98 -3.25
C GLY A 18 6.63 1.85 -4.44
N LYS A 19 6.14 0.63 -4.65
CA LYS A 19 5.19 0.31 -5.72
C LYS A 19 3.96 -0.42 -5.19
N ILE A 20 2.82 -0.23 -5.82
CA ILE A 20 1.63 -1.05 -5.57
C ILE A 20 1.87 -2.44 -6.17
N VAL A 21 1.74 -3.49 -5.36
CA VAL A 21 1.88 -4.89 -5.80
C VAL A 21 0.55 -5.64 -5.84
N GLU A 22 -0.44 -5.21 -5.05
CA GLU A 22 -1.75 -5.86 -5.02
C GLU A 22 -2.86 -4.88 -4.60
N LYS A 23 -4.08 -5.09 -5.11
CA LYS A 23 -5.31 -4.47 -4.60
C LYS A 23 -6.15 -5.56 -3.91
N LYS A 24 -6.54 -5.32 -2.65
CA LYS A 24 -7.41 -6.19 -1.87
C LYS A 24 -8.78 -5.53 -1.70
N THR A 25 -9.83 -6.27 -2.00
CA THR A 25 -11.25 -5.87 -1.82
C THR A 25 -12.00 -6.82 -0.89
N LYS A 26 -11.28 -7.69 -0.18
CA LYS A 26 -11.80 -8.61 0.83
C LYS A 26 -10.81 -8.69 1.98
N ASP A 27 -11.31 -9.08 3.15
CA ASP A 27 -10.50 -9.31 4.34
C ASP A 27 -9.30 -10.22 4.07
N PHE A 28 -8.15 -9.85 4.63
CA PHE A 28 -6.91 -10.58 4.41
C PHE A 28 -5.94 -10.42 5.58
N GLN A 29 -4.89 -11.24 5.57
CA GLN A 29 -3.78 -11.14 6.50
C GLN A 29 -2.49 -10.74 5.79
N LEU A 30 -1.73 -9.85 6.41
CA LEU A 30 -0.40 -9.44 5.97
C LEU A 30 0.47 -9.18 7.20
N ALA A 31 1.70 -9.68 7.20
CA ALA A 31 2.66 -9.51 8.31
C ALA A 31 2.05 -9.83 9.70
N LYS A 32 1.26 -10.92 9.79
CA LYS A 32 0.52 -11.36 10.99
C LYS A 32 -0.57 -10.39 11.49
N GLN A 33 -0.88 -9.33 10.74
CA GLN A 33 -1.99 -8.42 11.01
C GLN A 33 -3.19 -8.75 10.11
N LYS A 34 -4.40 -8.57 10.64
CA LYS A 34 -5.65 -8.70 9.88
C LYS A 34 -6.06 -7.32 9.35
N PHE A 35 -6.54 -7.27 8.12
CA PHE A 35 -7.03 -6.07 7.47
C PHE A 35 -8.43 -6.32 6.91
N THR A 36 -9.31 -5.34 7.10
CA THR A 36 -10.62 -5.30 6.44
C THR A 36 -10.51 -4.52 5.15
N ALA A 37 -11.09 -5.07 4.09
CA ALA A 37 -11.17 -4.41 2.78
C ALA A 37 -12.49 -4.80 2.10
N SER A 38 -13.01 -3.89 1.29
CA SER A 38 -14.20 -4.08 0.47
C SER A 38 -13.98 -3.49 -0.92
N ASP A 39 -14.94 -3.65 -1.82
CA ASP A 39 -14.90 -3.00 -3.13
C ASP A 39 -14.99 -1.46 -3.02
N ASP A 40 -15.76 -0.95 -2.04
CA ASP A 40 -15.86 0.48 -1.72
C ASP A 40 -14.64 1.02 -0.97
N GLU A 41 -14.06 0.22 -0.08
CA GLU A 41 -12.88 0.57 0.72
C GLU A 41 -11.72 -0.41 0.48
N PRO A 42 -11.11 -0.36 -0.71
CA PRO A 42 -10.00 -1.26 -1.02
C PRO A 42 -8.76 -0.91 -0.20
N LYS A 43 -7.97 -1.94 0.11
CA LYS A 43 -6.60 -1.78 0.62
C LYS A 43 -5.60 -2.10 -0.49
N PHE A 44 -4.53 -1.34 -0.55
CA PHE A 44 -3.44 -1.51 -1.50
C PHE A 44 -2.23 -2.04 -0.76
N VAL A 45 -1.72 -3.18 -1.21
CA VAL A 45 -0.46 -3.72 -0.73
C VAL A 45 0.64 -3.03 -1.53
N VAL A 46 1.57 -2.39 -0.81
CA VAL A 46 2.74 -1.74 -1.38
C VAL A 46 4.00 -2.49 -0.95
N GLU A 47 5.02 -2.45 -1.80
CA GLU A 47 6.36 -2.95 -1.51
C GLU A 47 7.33 -1.77 -1.45
N SER A 48 8.04 -1.64 -0.32
CA SER A 48 9.03 -0.58 -0.10
C SER A 48 10.24 -0.76 -1.01
N ASP A 49 10.62 0.31 -1.72
CA ASP A 49 11.84 0.30 -2.54
C ASP A 49 13.09 0.19 -1.67
N LYS A 50 13.04 0.65 -0.41
CA LYS A 50 14.19 0.67 0.49
C LYS A 50 14.45 -0.68 1.17
N THR A 51 13.39 -1.42 1.49
CA THR A 51 13.50 -2.61 2.35
C THR A 51 12.90 -3.88 1.72
N GLY A 52 12.16 -3.77 0.63
CA GLY A 52 11.38 -4.88 0.07
C GLY A 52 10.22 -5.33 0.96
N ALA A 53 9.99 -4.67 2.11
CA ALA A 53 8.91 -5.01 3.02
C ALA A 53 7.55 -4.64 2.41
N LYS A 54 6.53 -5.45 2.71
CA LYS A 54 5.15 -5.23 2.25
C LYS A 54 4.30 -4.64 3.37
N ALA A 55 3.47 -3.66 3.01
CA ALA A 55 2.51 -3.02 3.90
C ALA A 55 1.17 -2.81 3.19
N ALA A 56 0.08 -2.73 3.93
CA ALA A 56 -1.25 -2.45 3.40
C ALA A 56 -1.70 -1.04 3.81
N HIS A 57 -2.11 -0.24 2.82
CA HIS A 57 -2.59 1.12 3.01
C HIS A 57 -3.95 1.34 2.35
N ALA A 58 -4.76 2.23 2.90
CA ALA A 58 -5.92 2.77 2.17
C ALA A 58 -5.43 3.69 1.03
N ALA A 59 -6.27 3.90 0.02
CA ALA A 59 -5.95 4.82 -1.09
C ALA A 59 -5.59 6.22 -0.59
N SER A 60 -6.30 6.72 0.43
CA SER A 60 -6.08 8.05 1.00
C SER A 60 -4.72 8.24 1.67
N ALA A 61 -4.04 7.16 2.05
CA ALA A 61 -2.71 7.21 2.67
C ALA A 61 -1.56 7.14 1.65
N LEU A 62 -1.88 6.98 0.36
CA LEU A 62 -0.92 6.82 -0.71
C LEU A 62 -0.96 8.03 -1.64
N ASN A 63 0.22 8.57 -1.95
CA ASN A 63 0.40 9.56 -3.00
C ASN A 63 1.01 8.89 -4.23
N VAL A 64 0.30 8.87 -5.35
CA VAL A 64 0.85 8.36 -6.62
C VAL A 64 1.92 9.33 -7.12
N LEU A 65 3.12 8.79 -7.34
CA LEU A 65 4.21 9.52 -7.93
C LEU A 65 4.05 9.43 -9.44
N LYS A 66 3.73 10.57 -10.08
CA LYS A 66 3.82 10.68 -11.53
C LYS A 66 5.27 10.95 -11.89
N GLY A 67 5.83 10.08 -12.74
CA GLY A 67 7.04 10.39 -13.50
C GLY A 67 6.73 11.33 -14.65
#